data_AF-A0A7C6B2S4-F1
#
_entry.id   AF-A0A7C6B2S4-F1
#
_cell.length_a   1.000
_cell.length_b   1.000
_cell.length_c   1.000
_cell.angle_alpha   90.00
_cell.angle_beta   90.00
_cell.angle_gamma   90.00
#
_symmetry.space_group_name_H-M   'P 1'
#
loop_
_entity.id
_entity.type
_entity.pdbx_description
1 polymer ?
#
loop_
_entity_poly.entity_id
_entity_poly.type
_entity_poly.pdbx_seq_one_letter_code
_entity_poly.pdbx_strand_id
1 'polypeptide(L)'
;PQPSPECLSGHAPASTPEAPVRSERAHLAWITLANVGHRHADGRVMGVAALVPAELNQQEVGVCLATVRKIHRLNVGQLGEWLLEPATEETLAWTLRASSWMGPAQHWATVTPFVFDRFPDDPYGEEAERVVAAACERIGLTRPAAVTLTQISPHFGVPPSFAFPAAPARPGKPQRFHLHVILSFPGPVQGPLVIGAGRYYGYGVCRPMVS
;
A
#
# COMPACT_ATOMS: atom_id res chain seq x y z
N PRO A 1 12.66 -21.65 -4.99
CA PRO A 1 12.60 -22.16 -6.39
C PRO A 1 12.39 -20.99 -7.35
N GLN A 2 13.17 -20.95 -8.43
CA GLN A 2 12.86 -20.08 -9.56
C GLN A 2 12.14 -20.90 -10.64
N PRO A 3 11.14 -20.32 -11.34
CA PRO A 3 10.60 -18.99 -11.08
C PRO A 3 9.77 -18.93 -9.78
N SER A 4 9.81 -17.79 -9.09
CA SER A 4 8.98 -17.55 -7.91
C SER A 4 7.50 -17.52 -8.33
N PRO A 5 6.58 -18.16 -7.59
CA PRO A 5 5.15 -18.16 -7.89
C PRO A 5 4.60 -16.75 -8.19
N GLU A 6 3.69 -16.64 -9.17
CA GLU A 6 3.07 -15.38 -9.59
C GLU A 6 2.41 -14.65 -8.41
N CYS A 7 1.72 -15.38 -7.53
CA CYS A 7 1.07 -14.83 -6.34
C CYS A 7 2.05 -14.19 -5.33
N LEU A 8 3.33 -14.56 -5.37
CA LEU A 8 4.38 -13.97 -4.52
C LEU A 8 5.11 -12.84 -5.23
N SER A 9 5.42 -13.03 -6.50
CA SER A 9 6.36 -12.17 -7.23
C SER A 9 5.69 -11.07 -8.03
N GLY A 10 4.42 -11.25 -8.41
CA GLY A 10 3.73 -10.36 -9.34
C GLY A 10 4.25 -10.43 -10.77
N HIS A 11 5.07 -11.43 -11.09
CA HIS A 11 5.53 -11.72 -12.44
C HIS A 11 4.61 -12.72 -13.12
N ALA A 12 4.19 -12.39 -14.35
CA ALA A 12 3.38 -13.30 -15.14
C ALA A 12 4.16 -14.59 -15.44
N PRO A 13 3.50 -15.73 -15.73
CA PRO A 13 4.18 -17.00 -16.01
C PRO A 13 5.22 -16.93 -17.14
N ALA A 14 5.04 -16.03 -18.11
CA ALA A 14 5.96 -15.81 -19.22
C ALA A 14 7.15 -14.87 -18.90
N SER A 15 7.22 -14.34 -17.69
CA SER A 15 8.26 -13.38 -17.29
C SER A 15 9.62 -14.07 -17.13
N THR A 16 10.66 -13.48 -17.71
CA THR A 16 12.06 -13.88 -17.47
C THR A 16 12.87 -12.73 -16.85
N PRO A 17 14.08 -12.98 -16.31
CA PRO A 17 14.96 -11.90 -15.85
C PRO A 17 15.29 -10.87 -16.94
N GLU A 18 15.42 -11.31 -18.19
CA GLU A 18 15.77 -10.49 -19.35
C GLU A 18 14.54 -9.76 -19.94
N ALA A 19 13.36 -10.37 -19.80
CA ALA A 19 12.10 -9.85 -20.30
C ALA A 19 11.02 -9.91 -19.19
N PRO A 20 11.06 -8.97 -18.22
CA PRO A 20 10.12 -8.99 -17.11
C PRO A 20 8.70 -8.64 -17.59
N VAL A 21 7.76 -9.55 -17.36
CA VAL A 21 6.33 -9.36 -17.65
C VAL A 21 5.58 -9.26 -16.34
N ARG A 22 4.85 -8.16 -16.16
CA ARG A 22 4.04 -7.95 -14.96
C ARG A 22 2.76 -8.77 -15.05
N SER A 23 2.37 -9.37 -13.93
CA SER A 23 1.05 -9.99 -13.78
C SER A 23 -0.07 -8.94 -13.81
N GLU A 24 -1.18 -9.32 -14.43
CA GLU A 24 -2.46 -8.61 -14.33
C GLU A 24 -3.27 -9.06 -13.11
N ARG A 25 -2.92 -10.20 -12.50
CA ARG A 25 -3.54 -10.73 -11.28
C ARG A 25 -3.03 -10.01 -10.04
N ALA A 26 -3.88 -9.94 -9.02
CA ALA A 26 -3.46 -9.54 -7.70
C ALA A 26 -2.46 -10.54 -7.12
N HIS A 27 -1.48 -10.03 -6.38
CA HIS A 27 -0.40 -10.79 -5.75
C HIS A 27 -0.04 -10.13 -4.40
N LEU A 28 0.82 -10.79 -3.63
CA LEU A 28 1.26 -10.31 -2.32
C LEU A 28 1.74 -8.86 -2.38
N ALA A 29 1.21 -8.01 -1.51
CA ALA A 29 1.66 -6.64 -1.33
C ALA A 29 2.36 -6.46 0.01
N TRP A 30 3.29 -5.53 0.08
CA TRP A 30 3.98 -5.18 1.33
C TRP A 30 3.62 -3.77 1.75
N ILE A 31 3.35 -3.59 3.04
CA ILE A 31 3.09 -2.27 3.64
C ILE A 31 3.98 -2.05 4.86
N THR A 32 4.31 -0.79 5.12
CA THR A 32 4.94 -0.36 6.36
C THR A 32 3.87 -0.07 7.42
N LEU A 33 4.12 -0.52 8.64
CA LEU A 33 3.28 -0.23 9.79
C LEU A 33 3.93 0.91 10.57
N ALA A 34 3.69 2.15 10.13
CA ALA A 34 4.25 3.35 10.76
C ALA A 34 3.44 3.77 12.00
N ASN A 35 4.09 4.45 12.93
CA ASN A 35 3.45 5.05 14.10
C ASN A 35 2.70 6.33 13.69
N VAL A 36 1.47 6.18 13.19
CA VAL A 36 0.65 7.23 12.56
C VAL A 36 -0.80 7.20 13.02
N GLY A 37 -1.52 8.32 12.90
CA GLY A 37 -2.99 8.36 13.10
C GLY A 37 -3.45 8.52 14.56
N HIS A 38 -2.57 9.00 15.46
CA HIS A 38 -2.94 9.38 16.84
C HIS A 38 -2.13 10.60 17.30
N ARG A 39 -2.58 11.28 18.37
CA ARG A 39 -2.02 12.56 18.87
C ARG A 39 -0.51 12.58 19.18
N HIS A 40 0.12 11.41 19.31
CA HIS A 40 1.55 11.24 19.64
C HIS A 40 2.30 10.47 18.55
N ALA A 41 1.72 10.40 17.36
CA ALA A 41 2.34 9.78 16.21
C ALA A 41 3.55 10.61 15.75
N ASP A 42 4.63 9.92 15.41
CA ASP A 42 5.92 10.49 15.00
C ASP A 42 6.42 9.95 13.66
N GLY A 43 5.65 9.06 13.02
CA GLY A 43 5.96 8.53 11.69
C GLY A 43 7.03 7.44 11.65
N ARG A 44 7.60 7.04 12.79
CA ARG A 44 8.61 5.98 12.81
C ARG A 44 8.01 4.67 12.32
N VAL A 45 8.76 3.93 11.49
CA VAL A 45 8.34 2.61 11.03
C VAL A 45 8.49 1.62 12.18
N MET A 46 7.40 0.93 12.53
CA MET A 46 7.37 -0.01 13.66
C MET A 46 7.39 -1.47 13.21
N GLY A 47 6.97 -1.74 11.98
CA GLY A 47 6.95 -3.07 11.42
C GLY A 47 6.55 -3.06 9.95
N VAL A 48 6.33 -4.26 9.42
CA VAL A 48 5.88 -4.49 8.05
C VAL A 48 4.75 -5.52 8.07
N ALA A 49 3.84 -5.43 7.11
CA ALA A 49 2.82 -6.45 6.90
C ALA A 49 2.82 -6.91 5.43
N ALA A 50 2.51 -8.18 5.25
CA ALA A 50 2.20 -8.78 3.96
C ALA A 50 0.68 -8.82 3.80
N LEU A 51 0.16 -8.20 2.74
CA LEU A 51 -1.26 -8.24 2.39
C LEU A 51 -1.47 -9.33 1.34
N VAL A 52 -2.26 -10.33 1.70
CA VAL A 52 -2.63 -11.44 0.83
C VAL A 52 -3.96 -11.07 0.15
N PRO A 53 -4.01 -10.97 -1.19
CA PRO A 53 -5.25 -10.65 -1.91
C PRO A 53 -6.34 -11.70 -1.68
N ALA A 54 -7.59 -11.24 -1.61
CA ALA A 54 -8.75 -12.10 -1.33
C ALA A 54 -9.07 -13.06 -2.49
N GLU A 55 -8.60 -12.74 -3.70
CA GLU A 55 -8.82 -13.52 -4.92
C GLU A 55 -7.89 -14.73 -5.05
N LEU A 56 -6.88 -14.86 -4.17
CA LEU A 56 -5.98 -15.99 -4.18
C LEU A 56 -6.67 -17.25 -3.65
N ASN A 57 -6.42 -18.40 -4.29
CA ASN A 57 -6.94 -19.67 -3.82
C ASN A 57 -6.18 -20.19 -2.58
N GLN A 58 -6.73 -21.20 -1.89
CA GLN A 58 -6.14 -21.73 -0.64
C GLN A 58 -4.68 -22.21 -0.80
N GLN A 59 -4.33 -22.79 -1.94
CA GLN A 59 -2.96 -23.24 -2.21
C GLN A 59 -2.01 -22.04 -2.34
N GLU A 60 -2.40 -21.01 -3.08
CA GLU A 60 -1.63 -19.77 -3.24
C GLU A 60 -1.48 -19.03 -1.91
N VAL A 61 -2.54 -18.96 -1.09
CA VAL A 61 -2.49 -18.40 0.27
C VAL A 61 -1.50 -19.19 1.14
N GLY A 62 -1.54 -20.52 1.09
CA GLY A 62 -0.59 -21.38 1.83
C GLY A 62 0.86 -21.11 1.45
N VAL A 63 1.13 -20.94 0.14
CA VAL A 63 2.46 -20.57 -0.37
C VAL A 63 2.90 -19.20 0.14
N CYS A 64 2.01 -18.20 0.13
CA CYS A 64 2.28 -16.87 0.67
C CYS A 64 2.64 -16.93 2.14
N LEU A 65 1.79 -17.53 2.98
CA LEU A 65 2.01 -17.62 4.42
C LEU A 65 3.28 -18.41 4.78
N ALA A 66 3.52 -19.54 4.12
CA ALA A 66 4.72 -20.34 4.35
C ALA A 66 6.01 -19.59 3.95
N THR A 67 5.93 -18.69 2.96
CA THR A 67 7.07 -17.87 2.53
C THR A 67 7.30 -16.72 3.50
N VAL A 68 6.25 -15.96 3.84
CA VAL A 68 6.34 -14.83 4.78
C VAL A 68 6.89 -15.29 6.14
N ARG A 69 6.48 -16.46 6.64
CA ARG A 69 6.97 -17.02 7.91
C ARG A 69 8.46 -17.31 7.96
N LYS A 70 9.14 -17.43 6.81
CA LYS A 70 10.60 -17.66 6.74
C LYS A 70 11.39 -16.35 6.78
N ILE A 71 10.72 -15.20 6.72
CA ILE A 71 11.35 -13.89 6.72
C ILE A 71 11.54 -13.45 8.17
N HIS A 72 12.75 -13.61 8.69
CA HIS A 72 13.15 -13.18 10.03
C HIS A 72 14.07 -11.96 10.01
N ARG A 73 14.49 -11.55 8.82
CA ARG A 73 15.50 -10.51 8.60
C ARG A 73 15.06 -9.63 7.45
N LEU A 74 15.10 -8.32 7.65
CA LEU A 74 14.83 -7.33 6.62
C LEU A 74 16.00 -6.37 6.53
N ASN A 75 16.64 -6.31 5.36
CA ASN A 75 17.64 -5.30 5.08
C ASN A 75 16.94 -3.98 4.72
N VAL A 76 17.23 -2.92 5.46
CA VAL A 76 16.67 -1.58 5.30
C VAL A 76 17.70 -0.59 4.74
N GLY A 77 18.64 -1.10 3.96
CA GLY A 77 19.70 -0.34 3.31
C GLY A 77 20.68 0.24 4.31
N GLN A 78 20.90 1.56 4.23
CA GLN A 78 21.84 2.26 5.12
C GLN A 78 21.41 2.26 6.59
N LEU A 79 20.13 1.96 6.88
CA LEU A 79 19.60 1.84 8.23
C LEU A 79 19.91 0.49 8.89
N GLY A 80 20.57 -0.43 8.16
CA GLY A 80 21.02 -1.72 8.68
C GLY A 80 20.05 -2.87 8.43
N GLU A 81 19.97 -3.78 9.38
CA GLU A 81 19.15 -5.00 9.33
C GLU A 81 18.17 -5.00 10.50
N TRP A 82 16.92 -5.33 10.21
CA TRP A 82 15.89 -5.55 11.21
C TRP A 82 15.69 -7.05 11.42
N LEU A 83 15.66 -7.45 12.68
CA LEU A 83 15.14 -8.75 13.08
C LEU A 83 13.63 -8.66 13.21
N LEU A 84 12.92 -9.54 12.53
CA LEU A 84 11.47 -9.57 12.49
C LEU A 84 10.94 -10.70 13.36
N GLU A 85 9.96 -10.36 14.19
CA GLU A 85 9.16 -11.30 14.95
C GLU A 85 7.68 -11.16 14.53
N PRO A 86 6.93 -12.26 14.42
CA PRO A 86 5.50 -12.17 14.15
C PRO A 86 4.77 -11.37 15.24
N ALA A 87 3.97 -10.39 14.84
CA ALA A 87 3.07 -9.72 15.77
C ALA A 87 2.02 -10.71 16.29
N THR A 88 1.85 -10.77 17.60
CA THR A 88 0.83 -11.57 18.30
C THR A 88 -0.25 -10.66 18.89
N GLU A 89 -1.31 -11.25 19.45
CA GLU A 89 -2.34 -10.51 20.18
C GLU A 89 -1.78 -9.75 21.39
N GLU A 90 -0.68 -10.23 21.98
CA GLU A 90 0.04 -9.60 23.09
C GLU A 90 0.82 -8.35 22.66
N THR A 91 0.94 -8.09 21.36
CA THR A 91 1.65 -6.92 20.83
C THR A 91 1.00 -5.64 21.37
N LEU A 92 1.75 -4.92 22.21
CA LEU A 92 1.27 -3.71 22.87
C LEU A 92 1.16 -2.53 21.90
N ALA A 93 2.06 -2.46 20.91
CA ALA A 93 2.06 -1.38 19.93
C ALA A 93 0.80 -1.44 19.06
N TRP A 94 -0.11 -0.48 19.25
CA TRP A 94 -1.39 -0.41 18.56
C TRP A 94 -1.24 -0.47 17.02
N THR A 95 -0.24 0.21 16.46
CA THR A 95 -0.02 0.23 15.00
C THR A 95 0.44 -1.11 14.42
N LEU A 96 0.93 -2.05 15.25
CA LEU A 96 1.28 -3.39 14.80
C LEU A 96 0.07 -4.34 14.76
N ARG A 97 -1.08 -3.91 15.31
CA ARG A 97 -2.31 -4.69 15.28
C ARG A 97 -3.04 -4.46 13.96
N ALA A 98 -3.40 -5.56 13.28
CA ALA A 98 -4.15 -5.51 12.02
C ALA A 98 -5.44 -4.69 12.14
N SER A 99 -6.16 -4.83 13.25
CA SER A 99 -7.40 -4.08 13.54
C SER A 99 -7.24 -2.55 13.48
N SER A 100 -6.02 -2.05 13.67
CA SER A 100 -5.76 -0.61 13.61
C SER A 100 -5.70 -0.06 12.17
N TRP A 101 -5.56 -0.93 11.17
CA TRP A 101 -5.51 -0.64 9.74
C TRP A 101 -6.78 -1.06 9.01
N MET A 102 -7.59 -1.90 9.66
CA MET A 102 -8.83 -2.46 9.15
C MET A 102 -10.05 -1.68 9.65
N GLY A 103 -11.21 -2.03 9.08
CA GLY A 103 -12.53 -1.65 9.57
C GLY A 103 -13.52 -1.64 8.42
N PRO A 104 -14.83 -1.66 8.68
CA PRO A 104 -15.76 -0.88 7.87
C PRO A 104 -15.51 0.61 8.19
N ALA A 105 -15.11 1.40 7.19
CA ALA A 105 -15.07 2.86 7.33
C ALA A 105 -15.49 3.54 6.02
N GLN A 106 -16.13 4.72 6.13
CA GLN A 106 -16.52 5.54 4.98
C GLN A 106 -15.41 6.51 4.57
N HIS A 107 -14.60 6.97 5.53
CA HIS A 107 -13.54 7.94 5.29
C HIS A 107 -12.17 7.29 5.47
N TRP A 108 -11.30 7.47 4.47
CA TRP A 108 -9.96 6.90 4.43
C TRP A 108 -9.00 7.98 3.97
N ALA A 109 -7.78 7.96 4.49
CA ALA A 109 -6.72 8.81 3.97
C ALA A 109 -5.39 8.07 3.93
N THR A 110 -4.56 8.44 2.96
CA THR A 110 -3.26 7.78 2.77
C THR A 110 -2.27 8.15 3.87
N VAL A 111 -1.54 7.14 4.35
CA VAL A 111 -0.36 7.29 5.21
C VAL A 111 0.94 7.12 4.43
N THR A 112 0.87 6.57 3.22
CA THR A 112 1.92 6.67 2.19
C THR A 112 1.30 7.16 0.88
N PRO A 113 1.94 8.08 0.13
CA PRO A 113 1.30 8.74 -1.00
C PRO A 113 0.74 7.78 -2.06
N PHE A 114 -0.40 8.14 -2.64
CA PHE A 114 -0.93 7.50 -3.83
C PHE A 114 -0.01 7.82 -5.01
N VAL A 115 0.45 6.78 -5.69
CA VAL A 115 1.29 6.90 -6.88
C VAL A 115 0.42 6.81 -8.12
N PHE A 116 0.45 7.85 -8.94
CA PHE A 116 -0.23 7.89 -10.22
C PHE A 116 0.48 7.00 -11.24
N ASP A 117 -0.28 6.41 -12.16
CA ASP A 117 0.27 5.66 -13.30
C ASP A 117 0.78 6.60 -14.41
N ARG A 118 0.25 7.82 -14.49
CA ARG A 118 0.64 8.89 -15.40
C ARG A 118 0.61 10.24 -14.68
N PHE A 119 1.40 11.19 -15.14
CA PHE A 119 1.38 12.55 -14.58
C PHE A 119 0.08 13.25 -15.04
N PRO A 120 -0.77 13.74 -14.13
CA PRO A 120 -1.96 14.51 -14.50
C PRO A 120 -1.59 15.94 -14.93
N ASP A 121 -2.28 16.50 -15.92
CA ASP A 121 -2.02 17.87 -16.37
C ASP A 121 -2.27 18.90 -15.25
N ASP A 122 -3.35 18.70 -14.48
CA ASP A 122 -3.61 19.39 -13.22
C ASP A 122 -3.64 18.38 -12.05
N PRO A 123 -2.59 18.35 -11.22
CA PRO A 123 -2.49 17.47 -10.05
C PRO A 123 -3.57 17.63 -8.98
N TYR A 124 -4.29 18.74 -8.96
CA TYR A 124 -5.36 19.01 -7.99
C TYR A 124 -6.73 19.20 -8.66
N GLY A 125 -6.79 18.98 -9.97
CA GLY A 125 -8.01 19.10 -10.75
C GLY A 125 -8.85 17.82 -10.74
N GLU A 126 -10.08 17.93 -11.25
CA GLU A 126 -11.05 16.83 -11.30
C GLU A 126 -10.55 15.61 -12.09
N GLU A 127 -9.64 15.79 -13.05
CA GLU A 127 -9.06 14.67 -13.79
C GLU A 127 -8.25 13.77 -12.86
N ALA A 128 -7.39 14.35 -12.02
CA ALA A 128 -6.59 13.60 -11.07
C ALA A 128 -7.48 12.88 -10.04
N GLU A 129 -8.58 13.51 -9.60
CA GLU A 129 -9.58 12.87 -8.75
C GLU A 129 -10.26 11.68 -9.43
N ARG A 130 -10.63 11.82 -10.71
CA ARG A 130 -11.19 10.72 -11.52
C ARG A 130 -10.21 9.56 -11.67
N VAL A 131 -8.91 9.83 -11.81
CA VAL A 131 -7.88 8.79 -11.86
C VAL A 131 -7.84 8.00 -10.54
N VAL A 132 -7.91 8.67 -9.40
CA VAL A 132 -7.96 8.01 -8.08
C VAL A 132 -9.24 7.20 -7.91
N ALA A 133 -10.41 7.74 -8.29
CA ALA A 133 -11.68 7.03 -8.21
C ALA A 133 -11.67 5.76 -9.08
N ALA A 134 -11.17 5.87 -10.32
CA ALA A 134 -11.01 4.73 -11.21
C ALA A 134 -9.99 3.71 -10.68
N ALA A 135 -8.95 4.15 -9.96
CA ALA A 135 -8.00 3.26 -9.30
C ALA A 135 -8.64 2.45 -8.16
N CYS A 136 -9.64 3.01 -7.45
CA CYS A 136 -10.44 2.30 -6.46
C CYS A 136 -11.31 1.21 -7.12
N GLU A 137 -12.05 1.57 -8.16
CA GLU A 137 -12.91 0.63 -8.91
C GLU A 137 -12.11 -0.53 -9.51
N ARG A 138 -10.90 -0.25 -10.04
CA ARG A 138 -10.02 -1.26 -10.67
C ARG A 138 -9.59 -2.36 -9.70
N ILE A 139 -9.58 -2.10 -8.40
CA ILE A 139 -9.25 -3.09 -7.38
C ILE A 139 -10.50 -3.61 -6.64
N GLY A 140 -11.69 -3.41 -7.22
CA GLY A 140 -12.95 -3.95 -6.70
C GLY A 140 -13.61 -3.12 -5.59
N LEU A 141 -13.11 -1.92 -5.29
CA LEU A 141 -13.77 -1.05 -4.30
C LEU A 141 -14.95 -0.30 -4.93
N THR A 142 -15.94 0.05 -4.10
CA THR A 142 -16.98 1.02 -4.48
C THR A 142 -16.33 2.32 -4.92
N ARG A 143 -16.88 2.97 -5.95
CA ARG A 143 -16.43 4.31 -6.34
C ARG A 143 -16.58 5.28 -5.15
N PRO A 144 -15.53 6.05 -4.79
CA PRO A 144 -15.68 7.07 -3.76
C PRO A 144 -16.66 8.16 -4.23
N ALA A 145 -17.47 8.67 -3.30
CA ALA A 145 -18.35 9.81 -3.50
C ALA A 145 -17.58 11.13 -3.55
N ALA A 146 -16.43 11.21 -2.88
CA ALA A 146 -15.51 12.34 -2.97
C ALA A 146 -14.05 11.87 -2.86
N VAL A 147 -13.17 12.57 -3.59
CA VAL A 147 -11.72 12.41 -3.54
C VAL A 147 -11.13 13.79 -3.27
N THR A 148 -10.13 13.88 -2.40
CA THR A 148 -9.35 15.10 -2.21
C THR A 148 -7.87 14.79 -2.33
N LEU A 149 -7.18 15.57 -3.16
CA LEU A 149 -5.74 15.47 -3.39
C LEU A 149 -5.01 16.55 -2.59
N THR A 150 -3.94 16.16 -1.89
CA THR A 150 -3.24 17.06 -0.98
C THR A 150 -1.77 16.65 -0.83
N GLN A 151 -0.91 17.61 -0.52
CA GLN A 151 0.48 17.33 -0.14
C GLN A 151 0.61 16.83 1.29
N ILE A 152 -0.39 17.06 2.15
CA ILE A 152 -0.35 16.75 3.57
C ILE A 152 -1.44 15.74 3.89
N SER A 153 -1.07 14.60 4.49
CA SER A 153 -2.05 13.66 5.01
C SER A 153 -2.78 14.25 6.23
N PRO A 154 -4.08 13.99 6.40
CA PRO A 154 -4.79 14.37 7.62
C PRO A 154 -4.39 13.51 8.84
N HIS A 155 -3.64 12.41 8.64
CA HIS A 155 -3.18 11.56 9.73
C HIS A 155 -1.94 12.15 10.41
N PHE A 156 -1.99 12.28 11.74
CA PHE A 156 -0.82 12.67 12.53
C PHE A 156 0.36 11.72 12.32
N GLY A 157 1.57 12.30 12.30
CA GLY A 157 2.84 11.57 12.13
C GLY A 157 3.14 11.16 10.69
N VAL A 158 2.29 11.48 9.71
CA VAL A 158 2.58 11.21 8.30
C VAL A 158 3.36 12.40 7.70
N PRO A 159 4.55 12.18 7.11
CA PRO A 159 5.28 13.22 6.39
C PRO A 159 4.47 13.80 5.22
N PRO A 160 4.80 14.99 4.72
CA PRO A 160 4.23 15.47 3.46
C PRO A 160 4.62 14.57 2.28
N SER A 161 3.81 14.56 1.22
CA SER A 161 3.98 13.65 0.08
C SER A 161 5.35 13.78 -0.59
N PHE A 162 5.88 15.00 -0.71
CA PHE A 162 7.19 15.28 -1.31
C PHE A 162 8.38 14.80 -0.46
N ALA A 163 8.16 14.42 0.80
CA ALA A 163 9.20 13.81 1.65
C ALA A 163 9.33 12.29 1.41
N PHE A 164 8.39 11.68 0.70
CA PHE A 164 8.50 10.29 0.27
C PHE A 164 9.32 10.21 -1.02
N PRO A 165 10.22 9.21 -1.15
CA PRO A 165 10.95 9.01 -2.39
C PRO A 165 9.96 8.73 -3.54
N ALA A 166 10.27 9.19 -4.74
CA ALA A 166 9.45 8.85 -5.90
C ALA A 166 9.48 7.34 -6.14
N ALA A 167 8.33 6.73 -6.39
CA ALA A 167 8.28 5.32 -6.75
C ALA A 167 9.11 5.09 -8.03
N PRO A 168 9.96 4.05 -8.08
CA PRO A 168 10.84 3.82 -9.22
C PRO A 168 10.07 3.76 -10.53
N ALA A 169 10.52 4.53 -11.51
CA ALA A 169 10.05 4.44 -12.87
C ALA A 169 10.88 3.40 -13.66
N ARG A 170 10.37 2.96 -14.81
CA ARG A 170 11.17 2.16 -15.73
C ARG A 170 12.35 3.03 -16.22
N PRO A 171 13.51 2.44 -16.56
CA PRO A 171 14.62 3.17 -17.17
C PRO A 171 14.15 4.02 -18.35
N GLY A 172 14.57 5.29 -18.41
CA GLY A 172 14.16 6.25 -19.45
C GLY A 172 12.73 6.79 -19.35
N LYS A 173 12.00 6.50 -18.25
CA LYS A 173 10.69 7.10 -17.97
C LYS A 173 10.80 8.15 -16.85
N PRO A 174 9.95 9.20 -16.88
CA PRO A 174 9.91 10.18 -15.80
C PRO A 174 9.56 9.51 -14.47
N GLN A 175 10.04 10.10 -13.38
CA GLN A 175 9.67 9.68 -12.03
C GLN A 175 8.15 9.67 -11.88
N ARG A 176 7.63 8.71 -11.12
CA ARG A 176 6.19 8.64 -10.88
C ARG A 176 5.77 9.77 -9.94
N PHE A 177 4.70 10.45 -10.31
CA PHE A 177 4.08 11.48 -9.50
C PHE A 177 3.23 10.86 -8.38
N HIS A 178 3.21 11.50 -7.21
CA HIS A 178 2.44 11.03 -6.07
C HIS A 178 1.94 12.16 -5.16
N LEU A 179 0.77 11.95 -4.56
CA LEU A 179 0.14 12.87 -3.58
C LEU A 179 -0.53 12.07 -2.47
N HIS A 180 -0.83 12.73 -1.35
CA HIS A 180 -1.78 12.17 -0.39
C HIS A 180 -3.20 12.30 -0.94
N VAL A 181 -4.04 11.34 -0.53
CA VAL A 181 -5.43 11.22 -0.97
C VAL A 181 -6.30 11.06 0.26
N ILE A 182 -7.42 11.76 0.26
CA ILE A 182 -8.54 11.55 1.18
C ILE A 182 -9.72 11.02 0.35
N LEU A 183 -10.36 9.95 0.81
CA LEU A 183 -11.46 9.26 0.16
C LEU A 183 -12.68 9.30 1.07
N SER A 184 -13.84 9.58 0.49
CA SER A 184 -15.13 9.39 1.14
C SER A 184 -15.98 8.46 0.28
N PHE A 185 -16.37 7.31 0.84
CA PHE A 185 -17.23 6.34 0.17
C PHE A 185 -18.70 6.53 0.59
N PRO A 186 -19.67 6.19 -0.28
CA PRO A 186 -21.10 6.30 0.05
C PRO A 186 -21.56 5.30 1.13
N GLY A 187 -20.73 4.31 1.46
CA GLY A 187 -20.98 3.31 2.48
C GLY A 187 -19.67 2.75 3.03
N PRO A 188 -19.72 1.99 4.14
CA PRO A 188 -18.52 1.46 4.78
C PRO A 188 -17.79 0.49 3.86
N VAL A 189 -16.49 0.71 3.68
CA VAL A 189 -15.58 -0.17 2.95
C VAL A 189 -14.67 -0.91 3.93
N GLN A 190 -14.46 -2.21 3.71
CA GLN A 190 -13.56 -3.04 4.51
C GLN A 190 -12.10 -2.82 4.11
N GLY A 191 -11.24 -2.48 5.07
CA GLY A 191 -9.79 -2.31 4.86
C GLY A 191 -8.91 -3.50 5.27
N PRO A 192 -7.57 -3.35 5.19
CA PRO A 192 -6.86 -2.12 4.83
C PRO A 192 -7.00 -1.78 3.34
N LEU A 193 -6.98 -0.48 3.00
CA LEU A 193 -7.00 -0.05 1.60
C LEU A 193 -5.59 0.25 1.12
N VAL A 194 -5.21 -0.30 -0.02
CA VAL A 194 -3.96 0.06 -0.72
C VAL A 194 -4.24 0.27 -2.20
N ILE A 195 -4.03 1.50 -2.67
CA ILE A 195 -4.47 1.96 -3.98
C ILE A 195 -3.32 2.53 -4.83
N GLY A 196 -3.56 2.62 -6.14
CA GLY A 196 -2.62 3.24 -7.08
C GLY A 196 -1.55 2.31 -7.65
N ALA A 197 -0.62 2.90 -8.40
CA ALA A 197 0.39 2.18 -9.17
C ALA A 197 1.52 1.59 -8.32
N GLY A 198 1.63 2.02 -7.06
CA GLY A 198 2.63 1.55 -6.09
C GLY A 198 2.10 0.60 -5.02
N ARG A 199 0.85 0.13 -5.13
CA ARG A 199 0.14 -0.63 -4.09
C ARG A 199 0.79 -1.95 -3.64
N TYR A 200 1.72 -2.50 -4.40
CA TYR A 200 2.44 -3.73 -4.03
C TYR A 200 3.75 -3.47 -3.29
N TYR A 201 4.20 -2.21 -3.22
CA TYR A 201 5.52 -1.80 -2.74
C TYR A 201 5.46 -0.72 -1.64
N GLY A 202 4.39 -0.71 -0.85
CA GLY A 202 4.24 0.19 0.31
C GLY A 202 3.72 1.60 0.02
N TYR A 203 3.28 1.90 -1.21
CA TYR A 203 2.64 3.18 -1.56
C TYR A 203 1.12 3.07 -1.62
N GLY A 204 0.45 4.21 -1.44
CA GLY A 204 -1.00 4.33 -1.50
C GLY A 204 -1.73 3.59 -0.37
N VAL A 205 -1.03 3.35 0.75
CA VAL A 205 -1.61 2.72 1.93
C VAL A 205 -2.51 3.72 2.62
N CYS A 206 -3.78 3.37 2.84
CA CYS A 206 -4.72 4.18 3.59
C CYS A 206 -5.03 3.60 4.96
N ARG A 207 -5.31 4.49 5.90
CA ARG A 207 -5.81 4.18 7.22
C ARG A 207 -7.21 4.78 7.39
N PRO A 208 -8.15 4.10 8.08
CA PRO A 208 -9.48 4.66 8.30
C PRO A 208 -9.35 5.94 9.11
N MET A 209 -10.13 6.95 8.74
CA MET A 209 -10.27 8.17 9.53
C MET A 209 -11.35 7.92 10.58
N VAL A 210 -10.99 8.06 11.85
CA VAL A 210 -11.99 8.08 12.93
C VAL A 210 -12.93 9.26 12.70
N SER A 211 -14.23 8.97 12.68
CA SER A 211 -15.30 9.98 12.76
C SER A 211 -15.38 10.54 14.17
#